data_AF-A0A963CAV5-F1
#
_entry.id   AF-A0A963CAV5-F1
#
_cell.length_a   1.000
_cell.length_b   1.000
_cell.length_c   1.000
_cell.angle_alpha   90.00
_cell.angle_beta   90.00
_cell.angle_gamma   90.00
#
_symmetry.space_group_name_H-M   'P 1'
#
loop_
_entity.id
_entity.type
_entity.pdbx_description
1 polymer ?
#
loop_
_entity_poly.entity_id
_entity_poly.type
_entity_poly.pdbx_seq_one_letter_code
_entity_poly.pdbx_strand_id
1 'polypeptide(L)'
;MLRFETMSGGALSTFLPELARLRITVFREWPYLHAGDLAYEERHLHTYVDAQDSIIVLARDDDAASHCVGEIFYLAESVLLPAYRGHGAGVAFFEHREAHARACGCFRYCCFCAVDRPPGHLARPADHVSLNAFWQRRGYRIQPTLTTHVRWREIGEAHESPKPMTFWIKALD
;
A
#
# COMPACT_ATOMS: atom_id res chain seq x y z
N MET A 1 -8.05 19.27 -5.88
CA MET A 1 -7.40 19.07 -4.57
C MET A 1 -7.34 17.56 -4.30
N LEU A 2 -6.33 17.00 -3.62
CA LEU A 2 -6.30 15.54 -3.43
C LEU A 2 -7.42 15.09 -2.46
N ARG A 3 -8.34 14.25 -2.95
CA ARG A 3 -9.37 13.54 -2.18
C ARG A 3 -9.19 12.02 -2.35
N PHE A 4 -9.94 11.24 -1.57
CA PHE A 4 -9.78 9.79 -1.49
C PHE A 4 -11.13 9.09 -1.66
N GLU A 5 -11.20 8.17 -2.61
CA GLU A 5 -12.41 7.42 -3.01
C GLU A 5 -12.22 5.95 -2.58
N THR A 6 -13.15 5.41 -1.79
CA THR A 6 -13.10 4.02 -1.32
C THR A 6 -14.09 3.19 -2.14
N MET A 7 -13.58 2.26 -2.95
CA MET A 7 -14.38 1.43 -3.86
C MET A 7 -14.33 -0.04 -3.45
N SER A 8 -15.42 -0.77 -3.67
CA SER A 8 -15.50 -2.24 -3.56
C SER A 8 -16.31 -2.83 -4.72
N GLY A 9 -16.14 -4.13 -4.96
CA GLY A 9 -16.96 -4.87 -5.92
C GLY A 9 -16.85 -4.37 -7.36
N GLY A 10 -17.91 -4.58 -8.15
CA GLY A 10 -17.91 -4.33 -9.60
C GLY A 10 -17.65 -2.88 -10.04
N ALA A 11 -17.76 -1.88 -9.15
CA ALA A 11 -17.43 -0.49 -9.47
C ALA A 11 -15.92 -0.30 -9.74
N LEU A 12 -15.10 -1.16 -9.12
CA LEU A 12 -13.64 -1.15 -9.17
C LEU A 12 -13.11 -1.64 -10.53
N SER A 13 -13.90 -2.45 -11.27
CA SER A 13 -13.59 -3.00 -12.59
C SER A 13 -13.20 -1.96 -13.63
N THR A 14 -13.84 -0.78 -13.60
CA THR A 14 -13.58 0.33 -14.55
C THR A 14 -12.18 0.95 -14.37
N PHE A 15 -11.59 0.80 -13.18
CA PHE A 15 -10.31 1.43 -12.81
C PHE A 15 -9.11 0.48 -12.83
N LEU A 16 -9.34 -0.83 -13.02
CA LEU A 16 -8.28 -1.85 -13.08
C LEU A 16 -7.11 -1.45 -14.01
N PRO A 17 -7.33 -0.92 -15.24
CA PRO A 17 -6.22 -0.61 -16.14
C PRO A 17 -5.35 0.57 -15.66
N GLU A 18 -5.94 1.55 -14.97
CA GLU A 18 -5.20 2.69 -14.41
C GLU A 18 -4.48 2.32 -13.13
N LEU A 19 -5.14 1.57 -12.24
CA LEU A 19 -4.54 0.96 -11.06
C LEU A 19 -3.34 0.07 -11.41
N ALA A 20 -3.49 -0.79 -12.42
CA ALA A 20 -2.41 -1.63 -12.93
C ALA A 20 -1.22 -0.80 -13.42
N ARG A 21 -1.45 0.25 -14.22
CA ARG A 21 -0.39 1.15 -14.69
C ARG A 21 0.32 1.88 -13.53
N LEU A 22 -0.42 2.34 -12.52
CA LEU A 22 0.14 2.99 -11.33
C LEU A 22 1.04 2.02 -10.53
N ARG A 23 0.54 0.80 -10.29
CA ARG A 23 1.28 -0.26 -9.59
C ARG A 23 2.55 -0.66 -10.32
N ILE A 24 2.50 -0.91 -11.63
CA ILE A 24 3.68 -1.20 -12.45
C ILE A 24 4.69 -0.06 -12.33
N THR A 25 4.24 1.20 -12.43
CA THR A 25 5.12 2.37 -12.42
C THR A 25 5.88 2.48 -11.10
N VAL A 26 5.18 2.39 -9.96
CA VAL A 26 5.82 2.61 -8.65
C VAL A 26 6.50 1.37 -8.11
N PHE A 27 5.92 0.18 -8.29
CA PHE A 27 6.57 -1.05 -7.83
C PHE A 27 7.79 -1.43 -8.67
N ARG A 28 7.98 -0.85 -9.87
CA ARG A 28 9.25 -0.95 -10.58
C ARG A 28 10.41 -0.22 -9.86
N GLU A 29 10.12 0.72 -8.96
CA GLU A 29 11.12 1.35 -8.09
C GLU A 29 11.52 0.47 -6.88
N TRP A 30 12.66 0.79 -6.29
CA TRP A 30 13.08 0.26 -4.98
C TRP A 30 12.07 0.68 -3.88
N PRO A 31 11.68 -0.19 -2.93
CA PRO A 31 12.22 -1.53 -2.63
C PRO A 31 11.51 -2.69 -3.31
N TYR A 32 10.60 -2.44 -4.24
CA TYR A 32 9.74 -3.49 -4.81
C TYR A 32 10.42 -4.15 -6.02
N LEU A 33 11.02 -3.36 -6.92
CA LEU A 33 11.69 -3.83 -8.16
C LEU A 33 10.82 -4.76 -9.02
N HIS A 34 9.51 -4.65 -8.90
CA HIS A 34 8.52 -5.47 -9.59
C HIS A 34 8.56 -5.22 -11.10
N ALA A 35 8.68 -6.30 -11.87
CA ALA A 35 8.66 -6.20 -13.32
C ALA A 35 7.29 -5.68 -13.81
N GLY A 36 6.21 -6.31 -13.35
CA GLY A 36 4.81 -6.01 -13.65
C GLY A 36 4.41 -6.11 -15.13
N ASP A 37 3.22 -6.64 -15.42
CA ASP A 37 2.56 -6.44 -16.71
C ASP A 37 1.07 -6.18 -16.50
N LEU A 38 0.45 -5.51 -17.48
CA LEU A 38 -0.91 -4.99 -17.33
C LEU A 38 -1.93 -6.12 -17.10
N ALA A 39 -1.81 -7.23 -17.83
CA ALA A 39 -2.75 -8.35 -17.74
C ALA A 39 -2.59 -9.16 -16.44
N TYR A 40 -1.37 -9.21 -15.89
CA TYR A 40 -1.11 -9.75 -14.56
C TYR A 40 -1.71 -8.85 -13.45
N GLU A 41 -1.43 -7.54 -13.49
CA GLU A 41 -1.93 -6.62 -12.46
C GLU A 41 -3.46 -6.49 -12.48
N GLU A 42 -4.09 -6.41 -13.64
CA GLU A 42 -5.56 -6.36 -13.75
C GLU A 42 -6.20 -7.63 -13.15
N ARG A 43 -5.58 -8.81 -13.37
CA ARG A 43 -6.05 -10.08 -12.79
C ARG A 43 -5.83 -10.15 -11.28
N HIS A 44 -4.69 -9.68 -10.79
CA HIS A 44 -4.43 -9.56 -9.35
C HIS A 44 -5.45 -8.63 -8.69
N LEU A 45 -5.70 -7.46 -9.30
CA LEU A 45 -6.66 -6.48 -8.81
C LEU A 45 -8.11 -7.00 -8.85
N HIS A 46 -8.44 -7.90 -9.79
CA HIS A 46 -9.75 -8.58 -9.82
C HIS A 46 -10.05 -9.38 -8.54
N THR A 47 -9.02 -9.82 -7.81
CA THR A 47 -9.22 -10.50 -6.51
C THR A 47 -9.88 -9.57 -5.48
N TYR A 48 -9.71 -8.25 -5.61
CA TYR A 48 -10.41 -7.24 -4.79
C TYR A 48 -11.74 -6.77 -5.42
N VAL A 49 -12.02 -7.13 -6.68
CA VAL A 49 -13.37 -7.00 -7.27
C VAL A 49 -14.27 -8.11 -6.73
N ASP A 50 -13.75 -9.34 -6.67
CA ASP A 50 -14.50 -10.52 -6.24
C ASP A 50 -14.68 -10.61 -4.72
N ALA A 51 -13.74 -10.06 -3.93
CA ALA A 51 -13.81 -10.06 -2.48
C ALA A 51 -14.76 -8.97 -1.96
N GLN A 52 -15.96 -9.40 -1.56
CA GLN A 52 -17.11 -8.57 -1.18
C GLN A 52 -16.82 -7.58 -0.03
N ASP A 53 -15.92 -7.95 0.90
CA ASP A 53 -15.50 -7.13 2.04
C ASP A 53 -14.25 -6.27 1.77
N SER A 54 -13.64 -6.39 0.59
CA SER A 54 -12.40 -5.69 0.25
C SER A 54 -12.66 -4.32 -0.35
N ILE A 55 -11.75 -3.39 -0.08
CA ILE A 55 -11.80 -2.02 -0.57
C ILE A 55 -10.46 -1.61 -1.18
N ILE A 56 -10.49 -0.79 -2.24
CA ILE A 56 -9.35 -0.01 -2.70
C ILE A 56 -9.63 1.46 -2.48
N VAL A 57 -8.68 2.16 -1.87
CA VAL A 57 -8.72 3.61 -1.65
C VAL A 57 -7.91 4.31 -2.75
N LEU A 58 -8.61 4.78 -3.78
CA LEU A 58 -8.07 5.64 -4.84
C LEU A 58 -7.84 7.06 -4.30
N ALA A 59 -6.89 7.80 -4.88
CA ALA A 59 -6.72 9.23 -4.64
C ALA A 59 -7.05 10.02 -5.92
N ARG A 60 -8.12 10.83 -5.90
CA ARG A 60 -8.72 11.56 -7.04
C ARG A 60 -9.34 12.88 -6.56
N ASP A 61 -9.76 13.76 -7.46
CA ASP A 61 -10.57 14.94 -7.09
C ASP A 61 -12.06 14.53 -6.91
N ASP A 62 -12.67 14.96 -5.80
CA ASP A 62 -14.11 14.97 -5.42
C ASP A 62 -14.97 13.68 -5.09
N ASP A 63 -15.23 13.51 -3.76
CA ASP A 63 -16.37 13.00 -2.93
C ASP A 63 -17.01 11.56 -2.90
N ALA A 64 -17.01 10.99 -1.67
CA ALA A 64 -18.10 10.27 -0.90
C ALA A 64 -18.35 8.72 -0.90
N ALA A 65 -17.63 7.96 -0.03
CA ALA A 65 -18.04 6.90 0.98
C ALA A 65 -18.95 5.66 0.60
N SER A 66 -19.19 4.56 1.39
CA SER A 66 -18.80 4.06 2.75
C SER A 66 -19.12 2.54 3.01
N HIS A 67 -18.51 1.92 4.05
CA HIS A 67 -18.91 0.74 4.92
C HIS A 67 -18.02 -0.55 4.95
N CYS A 68 -18.13 -1.34 6.05
CA CYS A 68 -16.99 -1.82 6.89
C CYS A 68 -16.94 -3.33 7.27
N VAL A 69 -15.74 -3.90 7.48
CA VAL A 69 -15.48 -5.15 8.26
C VAL A 69 -14.23 -5.05 9.16
N GLY A 70 -14.39 -5.34 10.47
CA GLY A 70 -13.40 -6.10 11.27
C GLY A 70 -12.21 -5.41 12.00
N GLU A 71 -12.44 -4.44 12.88
CA GLU A 71 -11.50 -3.84 13.90
C GLU A 71 -10.14 -3.27 13.43
N ILE A 72 -9.57 -3.69 12.30
CA ILE A 72 -8.28 -3.25 11.75
C ILE A 72 -8.49 -2.62 10.37
N PHE A 73 -8.17 -1.34 10.24
CA PHE A 73 -8.17 -0.65 8.95
C PHE A 73 -6.82 -0.85 8.24
N TYR A 74 -6.81 -1.65 7.17
CA TYR A 74 -5.58 -1.97 6.43
C TYR A 74 -5.20 -0.88 5.42
N LEU A 75 -4.02 -0.29 5.59
CA LEU A 75 -3.47 0.78 4.79
C LEU A 75 -2.68 0.25 3.60
N ALA A 76 -3.38 -0.39 2.66
CA ALA A 76 -2.79 -0.87 1.41
C ALA A 76 -2.06 0.26 0.65
N GLU A 77 -0.83 -0.03 0.20
CA GLU A 77 -0.06 0.71 -0.81
C GLU A 77 0.15 2.22 -0.53
N SER A 78 1.39 2.59 -0.15
CA SER A 78 1.83 3.98 -0.03
C SER A 78 2.87 4.28 -1.10
N VAL A 79 2.52 5.14 -2.06
CA VAL A 79 3.29 5.39 -3.27
C VAL A 79 3.52 6.89 -3.48
N LEU A 80 4.75 7.30 -3.76
CA LEU A 80 5.10 8.72 -3.94
C LEU A 80 6.32 8.88 -4.86
N LEU A 81 6.14 9.60 -5.97
CA LEU A 81 7.21 9.90 -6.93
C LEU A 81 8.36 10.66 -6.24
N PRO A 82 9.63 10.45 -6.66
CA PRO A 82 10.80 11.09 -6.05
C PRO A 82 10.68 12.61 -5.88
N ALA A 83 10.15 13.31 -6.88
CA ALA A 83 10.02 14.78 -6.89
C ALA A 83 9.15 15.35 -5.75
N TYR A 84 8.24 14.57 -5.16
CA TYR A 84 7.36 15.01 -4.08
C TYR A 84 7.79 14.50 -2.69
N ARG A 85 8.88 13.71 -2.59
CA ARG A 85 9.44 13.25 -1.32
C ARG A 85 10.02 14.45 -0.54
N GLY A 86 9.97 14.40 0.79
CA GLY A 86 10.42 15.51 1.66
C GLY A 86 9.44 16.68 1.82
N HIS A 87 8.45 16.83 0.94
CA HIS A 87 7.51 17.97 0.91
C HIS A 87 6.21 17.73 1.73
N GLY A 88 6.30 16.99 2.84
CA GLY A 88 5.14 16.70 3.72
C GLY A 88 4.09 15.72 3.17
N ALA A 89 4.06 15.40 1.88
CA ALA A 89 3.03 14.54 1.25
C ALA A 89 2.82 13.20 1.98
N GLY A 90 3.88 12.53 2.44
CA GLY A 90 3.75 11.28 3.22
C GLY A 90 3.08 11.46 4.59
N VAL A 91 3.24 12.62 5.23
CA VAL A 91 2.57 12.95 6.51
C VAL A 91 1.06 13.07 6.27
N ALA A 92 0.67 13.87 5.28
CA ALA A 92 -0.73 14.06 4.88
C ALA A 92 -1.40 12.74 4.46
N PHE A 93 -0.69 11.89 3.69
CA PHE A 93 -1.21 10.60 3.22
C PHE A 93 -1.65 9.68 4.36
N PHE A 94 -0.86 9.61 5.43
CA PHE A 94 -1.22 8.85 6.63
C PHE A 94 -2.26 9.57 7.50
N GLU A 95 -2.24 10.90 7.58
CA GLU A 95 -3.27 11.68 8.31
C GLU A 95 -4.66 11.48 7.73
N HIS A 96 -4.83 11.59 6.41
CA HIS A 96 -6.12 11.35 5.76
C HIS A 96 -6.60 9.90 5.96
N ARG A 97 -5.70 8.92 5.90
CA ARG A 97 -6.01 7.50 6.12
C ARG A 97 -6.41 7.20 7.57
N GLU A 98 -5.67 7.71 8.54
CA GLU A 98 -5.97 7.56 9.97
C GLU A 98 -7.24 8.33 10.38
N ALA A 99 -7.53 9.48 9.76
CA ALA A 99 -8.76 10.23 9.95
C ALA A 99 -9.98 9.49 9.37
N HIS A 100 -9.85 8.90 8.18
CA HIS A 100 -10.90 8.07 7.59
C HIS A 100 -11.20 6.85 8.46
N ALA A 101 -10.18 6.12 8.90
CA ALA A 101 -10.34 4.96 9.77
C ALA A 101 -11.09 5.29 11.08
N ARG A 102 -10.81 6.45 11.69
CA ARG A 102 -11.58 6.96 12.84
C ARG A 102 -13.01 7.34 12.48
N ALA A 103 -13.23 8.03 11.36
CA ALA A 103 -14.55 8.45 10.91
C ALA A 103 -15.49 7.26 10.62
N CYS A 104 -14.95 6.09 10.27
CA CYS A 104 -15.73 4.85 10.13
C CYS A 104 -16.25 4.29 11.47
N GLY A 105 -15.68 4.68 12.62
CA GLY A 105 -16.13 4.29 13.98
C GLY A 105 -15.99 2.81 14.36
N CYS A 106 -15.70 1.91 13.41
CA CYS A 106 -15.61 0.47 13.62
C CYS A 106 -14.17 -0.07 13.79
N PHE A 107 -13.14 0.78 13.67
CA PHE A 107 -11.73 0.37 13.66
C PHE A 107 -10.95 0.88 14.88
N ARG A 108 -10.16 -0.02 15.50
CA ARG A 108 -9.30 0.23 16.66
C ARG A 108 -7.82 0.32 16.31
N TYR A 109 -7.45 -0.12 15.11
CA TYR A 109 -6.07 -0.12 14.64
C TYR A 109 -5.97 0.29 13.17
N CYS A 110 -4.87 0.95 12.80
CA CYS A 110 -4.38 0.96 11.43
C CYS A 110 -3.22 -0.04 11.29
N CYS A 111 -3.19 -0.77 10.17
CA CYS A 111 -2.19 -1.80 9.90
C CYS A 111 -1.68 -1.72 8.46
N PHE A 112 -0.42 -2.01 8.19
CA PHE A 112 0.11 -2.31 6.85
C PHE A 112 1.27 -3.30 6.96
N CYS A 113 1.67 -3.97 5.87
CA CYS A 113 2.97 -4.65 5.82
C CYS A 113 3.95 -3.96 4.88
N ALA A 114 5.24 -4.12 5.16
CA ALA A 114 6.33 -3.56 4.37
C ALA A 114 7.32 -4.67 3.99
N VAL A 115 7.94 -4.56 2.81
CA VAL A 115 8.89 -5.56 2.30
C VAL A 115 10.17 -5.57 3.12
N ASP A 116 10.55 -6.74 3.61
CA ASP A 116 11.80 -6.92 4.33
C ASP A 116 12.96 -7.10 3.35
N ARG A 117 13.86 -6.11 3.30
CA ARG A 117 15.05 -6.13 2.45
C ARG A 117 16.33 -6.31 3.29
N PRO A 118 17.24 -7.22 2.92
CA PRO A 118 18.52 -7.36 3.61
C PRO A 118 19.34 -6.07 3.45
N PRO A 119 20.03 -5.58 4.51
CA PRO A 119 20.71 -4.28 4.46
C PRO A 119 21.73 -4.11 3.33
N GLY A 120 22.39 -5.21 2.93
CA GLY A 120 23.40 -5.28 1.87
C GLY A 120 22.88 -5.74 0.51
N HIS A 121 21.59 -5.55 0.21
CA HIS A 121 21.03 -5.88 -1.11
C HIS A 121 21.71 -5.05 -2.22
N LEU A 122 22.26 -5.71 -3.25
CA LEU A 122 23.10 -5.06 -4.28
C LEU A 122 22.38 -3.92 -5.03
N ALA A 123 21.08 -4.04 -5.27
CA ALA A 123 20.26 -3.03 -5.94
C ALA A 123 19.80 -1.86 -5.04
N ARG A 124 20.21 -1.80 -3.76
CA ARG A 124 19.83 -0.74 -2.83
C ARG A 124 20.57 0.57 -3.18
N PRO A 125 19.88 1.69 -3.44
CA PRO A 125 20.54 2.99 -3.66
C PRO A 125 21.35 3.44 -2.43
N ALA A 126 22.50 4.06 -2.66
CA ALA A 126 23.42 4.49 -1.59
C ALA A 126 22.81 5.58 -0.69
N ASP A 127 21.93 6.42 -1.25
CA ASP A 127 21.18 7.49 -0.58
C ASP A 127 19.82 7.02 -0.01
N HIS A 128 19.51 5.72 -0.08
CA HIS A 128 18.21 5.20 0.34
C HIS A 128 17.95 5.34 1.85
N VAL A 129 17.07 6.29 2.18
CA VAL A 129 16.48 6.47 3.52
C VAL A 129 15.29 5.52 3.71
N SER A 130 15.36 4.68 4.74
CA SER A 130 14.26 3.80 5.14
C SER A 130 13.10 4.57 5.77
N LEU A 131 11.87 4.16 5.46
CA LEU A 131 10.65 4.71 6.06
C LEU A 131 10.39 4.24 7.51
N ASN A 132 11.17 3.29 8.04
CA ASN A 132 10.98 2.75 9.40
C ASN A 132 10.91 3.86 10.46
N ALA A 133 11.85 4.81 10.44
CA ALA A 133 11.88 5.92 11.40
C ALA A 133 10.72 6.92 11.19
N PHE A 134 10.20 7.03 9.96
CA PHE A 134 9.02 7.83 9.66
C PHE A 134 7.75 7.18 10.25
N TRP A 135 7.53 5.88 10.03
CA TRP A 135 6.40 5.14 10.59
C TRP A 135 6.43 5.09 12.13
N GLN A 136 7.60 4.89 12.73
CA GLN A 136 7.78 4.91 14.19
C GLN A 136 7.39 6.25 14.82
N ARG A 137 7.78 7.39 14.20
CA ARG A 137 7.38 8.74 14.66
C ARG A 137 5.88 8.98 14.57
N ARG A 138 5.18 8.29 13.66
CA ARG A 138 3.71 8.34 13.55
C ARG A 138 2.98 7.40 14.50
N GLY A 139 3.70 6.61 15.31
CA GLY A 139 3.12 5.69 16.30
C GLY A 139 2.96 4.24 15.82
N TYR A 140 3.35 3.91 14.59
CA TYR A 140 3.34 2.52 14.14
C TYR A 140 4.49 1.73 14.75
N ARG A 141 4.20 0.51 15.21
CA ARG A 141 5.16 -0.46 15.73
C ARG A 141 5.20 -1.69 14.83
N ILE A 142 6.41 -2.13 14.50
CA ILE A 142 6.64 -3.38 13.80
C ILE A 142 6.20 -4.56 14.68
N GLN A 143 5.55 -5.56 14.09
CA GLN A 143 5.09 -6.78 14.74
C GLN A 143 5.91 -7.96 14.20
N PRO A 144 7.07 -8.28 14.79
CA PRO A 144 8.05 -9.18 14.18
C PRO A 144 7.57 -10.64 14.07
N THR A 145 6.51 -11.02 14.78
CA THR A 145 5.85 -12.33 14.68
C THR A 145 4.71 -12.35 13.66
N LEU A 146 4.30 -11.19 13.13
CA LEU A 146 3.32 -11.07 12.06
C LEU A 146 4.07 -10.81 10.76
N THR A 147 4.29 -11.89 10.01
CA THR A 147 4.98 -11.89 8.72
C THR A 147 4.14 -12.59 7.67
N THR A 148 4.20 -12.13 6.43
CA THR A 148 3.60 -12.80 5.27
C THR A 148 4.61 -12.88 4.12
N HIS A 149 4.28 -13.61 3.06
CA HIS A 149 5.00 -13.60 1.81
C HIS A 149 4.06 -13.21 0.68
N VAL A 150 4.43 -12.20 -0.09
CA VAL A 150 3.78 -11.88 -1.37
C VAL A 150 4.72 -12.31 -2.49
N ARG A 151 4.18 -12.92 -3.55
CA ARG A 151 4.99 -13.38 -4.68
C ARG A 151 4.95 -12.33 -5.79
N TRP A 152 6.11 -12.03 -6.36
CA TRP A 152 6.24 -11.29 -7.61
C TRP A 152 7.60 -11.57 -8.25
N ARG A 153 7.76 -11.16 -9.51
CA ARG A 153 9.02 -11.27 -10.27
C ARG A 153 9.76 -9.94 -10.22
N GLU A 154 10.98 -9.94 -9.70
CA GLU A 154 11.85 -8.76 -9.71
C GLU A 154 12.54 -8.53 -11.07
N ILE A 155 13.04 -7.31 -11.26
CA ILE A 155 13.98 -6.96 -12.33
C ILE A 155 15.19 -7.91 -12.24
N GLY A 156 15.37 -8.73 -13.28
CA GLY A 156 16.45 -9.72 -13.37
C GLY A 156 16.06 -11.14 -12.95
N GLU A 157 14.89 -11.35 -12.33
CA GLU A 157 14.37 -12.70 -12.06
C GLU A 157 13.66 -13.28 -13.30
N ALA A 158 13.87 -14.58 -13.57
CA ALA A 158 13.16 -15.29 -14.64
C ALA A 158 11.70 -15.62 -14.25
N HIS A 159 11.45 -15.86 -12.97
CA HIS A 159 10.17 -16.32 -12.41
C HIS A 159 9.83 -15.57 -11.12
N GLU A 160 8.59 -15.65 -10.65
CA GLU A 160 8.22 -15.08 -9.36
C GLU A 160 8.84 -15.83 -8.19
N SER A 161 9.46 -15.10 -7.26
CA SER A 161 9.90 -15.63 -5.97
C SER A 161 9.14 -14.97 -4.81
N PRO A 162 8.95 -15.66 -3.67
CA PRO A 162 8.23 -15.12 -2.52
C PRO A 162 9.10 -14.08 -1.80
N LYS A 163 8.50 -12.96 -1.42
CA LYS A 163 9.18 -11.85 -0.78
C LYS A 163 8.60 -11.64 0.63
N PRO A 164 9.41 -11.68 1.70
CA PRO A 164 8.93 -11.52 3.06
C PRO A 164 8.44 -10.09 3.29
N MET A 165 7.36 -9.97 4.06
CA MET A 165 6.82 -8.69 4.51
C MET A 165 6.41 -8.78 5.98
N THR A 166 6.85 -7.82 6.79
CA THR A 166 6.49 -7.72 8.22
C THR A 166 5.43 -6.65 8.42
N PHE A 167 4.46 -6.93 9.29
CA PHE A 167 3.36 -6.01 9.60
C PHE A 167 3.76 -4.90 10.59
N TRP A 168 3.12 -3.75 10.43
CA TRP A 168 3.24 -2.54 11.23
C TRP A 168 1.85 -2.12 11.71
N ILE A 169 1.67 -1.97 13.02
CA ILE A 169 0.37 -1.68 13.64
C ILE A 169 0.46 -0.41 14.49
N LYS A 170 -0.59 0.41 14.41
CA LYS A 170 -0.85 1.57 15.28
C LYS A 170 -2.27 1.44 15.85
N ALA A 171 -2.44 1.68 17.14
CA ALA A 171 -3.77 1.85 17.73
C ALA A 171 -4.36 3.21 17.32
N LEU A 172 -5.67 3.24 17.09
CA LEU A 172 -6.45 4.45 16.91
C LEU A 172 -7.13 4.76 18.25
N ASP A 173 -6.79 5.92 18.80
CA ASP A 173 -7.53 6.57 19.89
C ASP A 173 -8.88 7.11 19.38
#